data_AF-A0A2M8NEM9-F1
#
_entry.id   AF-A0A2M8NEM9-F1
#
_cell.length_a   1.000
_cell.length_b   1.000
_cell.length_c   1.000
_cell.angle_alpha   90.00
_cell.angle_beta   90.00
_cell.angle_gamma   90.00
#
_symmetry.space_group_name_H-M   'P 1'
#
loop_
_entity.id
_entity.type
_entity.pdbx_description
1 polymer ?
#
loop_
_entity_poly.entity_id
_entity_poly.type
_entity_poly.pdbx_seq_one_letter_code
_entity_poly.pdbx_strand_id
1 'polypeptide(L)'
;PRASSPRDRLRAVRELADAGIPTMVMTAPIIPGLNDREIPALLEACANAGAISAGWTMLRLPYQIKTLFLDWLIRNFPEKAGRIEHLIREVRSGNLNDPRYGSRMRGEGEQ
;
A
#
# COMPACT_ATOMS: atom_id res chain seq x y z
N PRO A 1 18.59 -0.57 1.16
CA PRO A 1 17.49 -0.95 0.23
C PRO A 1 18.06 -1.49 -1.09
N ARG A 2 17.61 -2.67 -1.56
CA ARG A 2 18.10 -3.31 -2.81
C ARG A 2 17.17 -3.11 -4.02
N ALA A 3 16.11 -2.30 -3.84
CA ALA A 3 15.15 -1.99 -4.90
C ALA A 3 15.53 -0.68 -5.61
N SER A 4 15.12 -0.54 -6.87
CA SER A 4 15.31 0.69 -7.66
C SER A 4 14.73 1.91 -6.95
N SER A 5 15.36 3.07 -7.16
CA SER A 5 14.89 4.33 -6.60
C SER A 5 13.50 4.69 -7.13
N PRO A 6 12.70 5.52 -6.42
CA PRO A 6 11.42 5.98 -6.93
C PRO A 6 11.50 6.65 -8.31
N ARG A 7 12.57 7.43 -8.55
CA ARG A 7 12.80 8.09 -9.84
C ARG A 7 13.04 7.08 -10.97
N ASP A 8 13.85 6.05 -10.72
CA ASP A 8 14.10 5.01 -11.72
C ASP A 8 12.85 4.19 -12.05
N ARG A 9 11.96 3.96 -11.07
CA ARG A 9 10.69 3.28 -11.31
C ARG A 9 9.76 4.10 -12.21
N LEU A 10 9.65 5.41 -11.97
CA LEU A 10 8.86 6.29 -12.84
C LEU A 10 9.48 6.42 -14.25
N ARG A 11 10.81 6.44 -14.35
CA ARG A 11 11.48 6.38 -15.66
C ARG A 11 11.14 5.08 -16.41
N ALA A 12 11.17 3.94 -15.74
CA ALA A 12 10.78 2.67 -16.37
C ALA A 12 9.31 2.69 -16.86
N VAL A 13 8.39 3.26 -16.08
CA VAL A 13 6.98 3.43 -16.52
C VAL A 13 6.91 4.27 -17.79
N ARG A 14 7.65 5.39 -17.85
CA ARG A 14 7.75 6.25 -19.03
C ARG A 14 8.25 5.50 -20.25
N GLU A 15 9.40 4.85 -20.13
CA GLU A 15 10.06 4.18 -21.25
C GLU A 15 9.19 3.08 -21.84
N LEU A 16 8.48 2.33 -21.00
CA LEU A 16 7.52 1.31 -21.45
C LEU A 16 6.32 1.95 -22.17
N ALA A 17 5.74 3.00 -21.59
CA ALA A 17 4.60 3.70 -22.18
C ALA A 17 4.95 4.35 -23.52
N ASP A 18 6.11 5.01 -23.63
CA ASP A 18 6.61 5.65 -24.85
C ASP A 18 6.89 4.61 -25.96
N ALA A 19 7.27 3.39 -25.58
CA ALA A 19 7.40 2.25 -26.49
C ALA A 19 6.05 1.62 -26.90
N GLY A 20 4.92 2.15 -26.44
CA GLY A 20 3.58 1.65 -26.72
C GLY A 20 3.20 0.39 -25.92
N ILE A 21 3.93 0.06 -24.85
CA ILE A 21 3.65 -1.11 -24.00
C ILE A 21 2.61 -0.71 -22.93
N PRO A 22 1.44 -1.37 -22.87
CA PRO A 22 0.44 -1.13 -21.83
C PRO A 22 1.03 -1.32 -20.42
N THR A 23 1.09 -0.24 -19.65
CA THR A 23 1.78 -0.23 -18.35
C THR A 23 0.80 0.05 -17.20
N MET A 24 0.87 -0.78 -16.16
CA MET A 24 0.10 -0.67 -14.92
C MET A 24 1.03 -0.47 -13.73
N VAL A 25 0.60 0.29 -12.73
CA VAL A 25 1.33 0.41 -11.45
C VAL A 25 0.60 -0.28 -10.30
N MET A 26 1.36 -0.77 -9.31
CA MET A 26 0.82 -1.43 -8.12
C MET A 26 1.25 -0.68 -6.86
N THR A 27 0.27 -0.21 -6.08
CA THR A 27 0.50 0.44 -4.78
C THR A 27 0.30 -0.57 -3.66
N ALA A 28 1.39 -1.12 -3.13
CA ALA A 28 1.34 -2.09 -2.05
C ALA A 28 2.64 -2.10 -1.20
N PRO A 29 2.54 -2.35 0.12
CA PRO A 29 1.31 -2.40 0.91
C PRO A 29 0.78 -0.99 1.25
N ILE A 30 -0.53 -0.81 1.20
CA ILE A 30 -1.21 0.36 1.81
C ILE A 30 -1.42 0.10 3.29
N ILE A 31 -0.98 1.03 4.13
CA ILE A 31 -1.08 0.99 5.59
C ILE A 31 -1.90 2.20 6.04
N PRO A 32 -3.17 2.00 6.45
CA PRO A 32 -4.04 3.07 6.91
C PRO A 32 -3.40 3.92 8.00
N GLY A 33 -3.45 5.25 7.84
CA GLY A 33 -2.86 6.21 8.77
C GLY A 33 -1.34 6.32 8.73
N LEU A 34 -0.65 5.60 7.83
CA LEU A 34 0.81 5.69 7.66
C LEU A 34 1.22 6.21 6.28
N ASN A 35 0.81 5.55 5.19
CA ASN A 35 1.21 5.91 3.82
C ASN A 35 0.02 6.12 2.86
N ASP A 36 -1.20 5.95 3.34
CA ASP A 36 -2.45 6.08 2.58
C ASP A 36 -2.65 7.48 1.98
N ARG A 37 -2.23 8.52 2.71
CA ARG A 37 -2.32 9.92 2.25
C ARG A 37 -1.44 10.24 1.04
N GLU A 38 -0.43 9.42 0.77
CA GLU A 38 0.52 9.63 -0.34
C GLU A 38 -0.02 9.05 -1.67
N ILE A 39 -1.07 8.22 -1.61
CA ILE A 39 -1.58 7.48 -2.77
C ILE A 39 -2.00 8.42 -3.92
N PRO A 40 -2.76 9.51 -3.71
CA PRO A 40 -3.18 10.36 -4.81
C PRO A 40 -2.00 10.96 -5.60
N ALA A 41 -1.01 11.50 -4.89
CA ALA A 41 0.19 12.09 -5.51
C ALA A 41 1.05 11.03 -6.21
N LEU A 42 1.13 9.82 -5.66
CA LEU A 42 1.84 8.70 -6.28
C LEU A 42 1.14 8.27 -7.59
N LEU A 43 -0.18 8.13 -7.57
CA LEU A 43 -0.95 7.75 -8.76
C LEU A 43 -0.91 8.84 -9.83
N GLU A 44 -0.96 10.12 -9.45
CA GLU A 44 -0.78 11.24 -10.37
C GLU A 44 0.60 11.19 -11.04
N ALA A 45 1.68 10.97 -10.28
CA ALA A 45 3.02 10.82 -10.85
C ALA A 45 3.12 9.62 -11.81
N CYS A 46 2.46 8.51 -11.51
CA CYS A 46 2.40 7.33 -12.37
C CYS A 46 1.54 7.55 -13.63
N ALA A 47 0.41 8.27 -13.52
CA ALA A 47 -0.43 8.63 -14.65
C ALA A 47 0.29 9.58 -15.59
N ASN A 48 0.93 10.62 -15.02
CA ASN A 48 1.85 11.49 -15.76
C ASN A 48 2.91 10.63 -16.44
N ALA A 49 3.48 9.66 -15.72
CA ALA A 49 4.27 8.47 -16.12
C ALA A 49 3.90 7.76 -17.45
N GLY A 50 2.64 7.84 -17.87
CA GLY A 50 2.09 7.04 -18.97
C GLY A 50 1.48 5.71 -18.51
N ALA A 51 1.34 5.47 -17.20
CA ALA A 51 0.58 4.32 -16.72
C ALA A 51 -0.91 4.49 -17.04
N ILE A 52 -1.52 3.44 -17.61
CA ILE A 52 -2.92 3.47 -18.06
C ILE A 52 -3.88 2.86 -17.04
N SER A 53 -3.34 2.21 -16.00
CA SER A 53 -4.13 1.61 -14.93
C SER A 53 -3.31 1.48 -13.65
N ALA A 54 -4.01 1.30 -12.54
CA ALA A 54 -3.41 1.10 -11.23
C ALA A 54 -4.13 -0.01 -10.46
N GLY A 55 -3.35 -0.79 -9.73
CA GLY A 55 -3.81 -1.75 -8.74
C GLY A 55 -3.33 -1.34 -7.36
N TRP A 56 -3.99 -1.86 -6.33
CA TRP A 56 -3.57 -1.64 -4.95
C TRP A 56 -3.84 -2.85 -4.08
N THR A 57 -3.13 -2.93 -2.96
CA THR A 57 -3.35 -3.94 -1.94
C THR A 57 -3.03 -3.38 -0.56
N MET A 58 -3.98 -3.52 0.36
CA MET A 58 -3.81 -3.21 1.76
C MET A 58 -2.85 -4.20 2.45
N LEU A 59 -2.16 -3.72 3.48
CA LEU A 59 -1.27 -4.51 4.32
C LEU A 59 -1.93 -5.82 4.79
N ARG A 60 -1.23 -6.93 4.60
CA ARG A 60 -1.63 -8.25 5.10
C ARG A 60 -0.74 -8.65 6.26
N LEU A 61 -1.34 -9.17 7.32
CA LEU A 61 -0.65 -9.53 8.56
C LEU A 61 -0.89 -11.00 8.93
N PRO A 62 -0.50 -11.96 8.08
CA PRO A 62 -0.72 -13.37 8.36
C PRO A 62 0.21 -13.87 9.48
N TYR A 63 -0.29 -14.79 10.30
CA TYR A 63 0.48 -15.53 11.31
C TYR A 63 1.36 -14.63 12.20
N GLN A 64 2.67 -14.87 12.24
CA GLN A 64 3.64 -14.16 13.08
C GLN A 64 3.92 -12.71 12.61
N ILE A 65 3.57 -12.39 11.35
CA ILE A 65 3.82 -11.05 10.79
C ILE A 65 3.05 -9.97 11.56
N LYS A 66 1.87 -10.30 12.10
CA LYS A 66 1.09 -9.35 12.92
C LYS A 66 1.88 -8.84 14.13
N THR A 67 2.53 -9.74 14.87
CA THR A 67 3.30 -9.40 16.06
C THR A 67 4.53 -8.58 15.68
N LEU A 68 5.27 -9.03 14.67
CA LEU A 68 6.45 -8.33 14.18
C LEU A 68 6.13 -6.91 13.69
N PHE A 69 5.00 -6.75 12.99
CA PHE A 69 4.56 -5.45 12.52
C PHE A 69 4.18 -4.51 13.67
N LEU A 70 3.42 -4.99 14.67
CA LEU A 70 3.06 -4.17 15.82
C LEU A 70 4.30 -3.76 16.64
N ASP A 71 5.24 -4.67 16.87
CA ASP A 71 6.48 -4.36 17.55
C ASP A 71 7.32 -3.33 16.78
N TRP A 72 7.37 -3.44 15.45
CA TRP A 72 8.02 -2.46 14.60
C TRP A 72 7.30 -1.11 14.66
N LEU A 73 5.98 -1.12 14.62
CA LEU A 73 5.15 0.09 14.64
C LEU A 73 5.33 0.87 15.94
N ILE A 74 5.32 0.20 17.09
CA ILE A 74 5.58 0.82 18.40
C ILE A 74 6.98 1.42 18.46
N ARG A 75 7.99 0.71 17.93
CA ARG A 75 9.39 1.18 17.97
C ARG A 75 9.66 2.38 17.05
N ASN A 76 9.01 2.46 15.90
CA ASN A 76 9.31 3.48 14.88
C ASN A 76 8.31 4.64 14.86
N PHE A 77 7.07 4.40 15.30
CA PHE A 77 5.98 5.37 15.29
C PHE A 77 5.15 5.31 16.59
N PRO A 78 5.77 5.44 17.78
CA PRO A 78 5.10 5.21 19.06
C PRO A 78 3.82 6.03 19.23
N GLU A 79 3.83 7.30 18.84
CA GLU A 79 2.67 8.21 18.96
C GLU A 79 1.52 7.87 18.00
N LYS A 80 1.81 7.19 16.87
CA LYS A 80 0.82 6.83 15.85
C LYS A 80 0.38 5.37 15.95
N ALA A 81 1.11 4.54 16.70
CA ALA A 81 0.94 3.09 16.70
C ALA A 81 -0.49 2.66 17.05
N GLY A 82 -1.06 3.19 18.14
CA GLY A 82 -2.42 2.87 18.54
C GLY A 82 -3.47 3.27 17.49
N ARG A 83 -3.29 4.43 16.85
CA ARG A 83 -4.20 4.90 15.79
C ARG A 83 -4.11 4.02 14.54
N ILE A 84 -2.90 3.71 14.08
CA ILE A 84 -2.69 2.87 12.89
C ILE A 84 -3.23 1.46 13.13
N GLU A 85 -2.99 0.88 14.32
CA GLU A 85 -3.57 -0.41 14.67
C GLU A 85 -5.10 -0.36 14.65
N HIS A 86 -5.69 0.67 15.25
CA HIS A 86 -7.14 0.86 15.28
C HIS A 86 -7.72 0.92 13.86
N LEU A 87 -7.14 1.71 12.97
CA LEU A 87 -7.58 1.83 11.58
C LEU A 87 -7.47 0.50 10.82
N ILE A 88 -6.40 -0.28 11.04
CA ILE A 88 -6.25 -1.61 10.42
C ILE A 88 -7.36 -2.56 10.88
N ARG A 89 -7.75 -2.49 12.16
CA ARG A 89 -8.84 -3.29 12.72
C ARG A 89 -10.20 -2.85 12.23
N GLU A 90 -10.44 -1.55 12.17
CA GLU A 90 -11.68 -0.95 11.70
C GLU A 90 -12.02 -1.45 10.30
N VAL A 91 -11.06 -1.38 9.37
CA VAL A 91 -11.25 -1.86 7.98
C VAL A 91 -11.31 -3.39 7.83
N ARG A 92 -11.29 -4.13 8.94
CA ARG A 92 -11.29 -5.60 9.02
C ARG A 92 -12.19 -6.14 10.13
N SER A 93 -13.25 -5.39 10.46
CA SER A 93 -14.26 -5.82 11.44
C SER A 93 -13.67 -6.21 12.80
N GLY A 94 -12.69 -5.43 13.28
CA GLY A 94 -11.98 -5.63 14.55
C GLY A 94 -10.69 -6.47 14.48
N ASN A 95 -10.41 -7.10 13.34
CA ASN A 95 -9.27 -8.02 13.18
C ASN A 95 -8.05 -7.35 12.56
N LEU A 96 -6.84 -7.80 12.91
CA LEU A 96 -5.61 -7.32 12.24
C LEU A 96 -5.42 -7.89 10.84
N ASN A 97 -6.03 -9.04 10.55
CA ASN A 97 -5.87 -9.75 9.30
C ASN A 97 -7.18 -10.41 8.87
N ASP A 98 -7.43 -10.42 7.57
CA ASP A 98 -8.48 -11.22 6.93
C ASP A 98 -7.81 -12.30 6.06
N PRO A 99 -8.09 -13.60 6.26
CA PRO A 99 -7.54 -14.66 5.43
C PRO A 99 -8.29 -14.85 4.09
N ARG A 100 -9.54 -14.37 3.97
CA ARG A 100 -10.42 -14.63 2.83
C ARG A 100 -9.89 -13.95 1.57
N TYR A 101 -9.90 -14.67 0.44
CA TYR A 101 -9.49 -14.10 -0.84
C TYR A 101 -10.45 -12.97 -1.26
N GLY A 102 -9.93 -11.95 -1.94
CA GLY A 102 -10.69 -10.74 -2.29
C GLY A 102 -10.67 -9.70 -1.17
N SER A 103 -11.34 -9.96 -0.04
CA SER A 103 -11.44 -9.00 1.07
C SER A 103 -10.08 -8.70 1.72
N ARG A 104 -9.19 -9.68 1.80
CA ARG A 104 -7.82 -9.48 2.33
C ARG A 104 -6.99 -8.43 1.60
N MET A 105 -7.32 -8.10 0.34
CA MET A 105 -6.61 -7.11 -0.46
C MET A 105 -7.16 -5.68 -0.30
N ARG A 106 -8.43 -5.53 0.09
CA ARG A 106 -9.15 -4.25 -0.01
C ARG A 106 -9.54 -3.64 1.34
N GLY A 107 -9.85 -4.46 2.35
CA GLY A 107 -10.54 -3.97 3.55
C GLY A 107 -12.00 -3.65 3.26
N GLU A 108 -12.77 -3.42 4.32
CA GLU A 108 -14.21 -3.11 4.32
C GLU A 108 -14.43 -1.77 5.04
N GLY A 109 -15.47 -1.01 4.69
CA GLY A 109 -15.78 0.29 5.30
C GLY A 109 -16.75 1.12 4.46
N GLU A 110 -17.44 2.07 5.07
CA GLU A 110 -18.26 3.04 4.34
C GLU A 110 -17.36 4.13 3.73
N GLN A 111 -17.68 4.55 2.50
CA GLN A 111 -16.98 5.61 1.77
C GLN A 111 -17.40 6.99 2.25
#